data_AF-A0A2I0QFH1-F1
#
_entry.id   AF-A0A2I0QFH1-F1
#
_cell.length_a   1.000
_cell.length_b   1.000
_cell.length_c   1.000
_cell.angle_alpha   90.00
_cell.angle_beta   90.00
_cell.angle_gamma   90.00
#
_symmetry.space_group_name_H-M   'P 1'
#
loop_
_entity.id
_entity.type
_entity.pdbx_description
1 polymer ?
#
loop_
_entity_poly.entity_id
_entity_poly.type
_entity_poly.pdbx_seq_one_letter_code
_entity_poly.pdbx_strand_id
1 'polypeptide(L)'
;MKIAMDIGGANIKIFNGTEYKQYYFPLWKKKNKFMSFLWQLTEQSDLNADMYAITMTAELCDCFKDRREGVTFILNALKEILHSNRIFVLSNDTNFKLLDLDDAMKFPYSVAS
;
A
#
# COMPACT_ATOMS: atom_id res chain seq x y z
N MET A 1 10.69 -14.21 -2.93
CA MET A 1 9.73 -13.65 -3.91
C MET A 1 9.55 -12.14 -3.65
N LYS A 2 9.17 -11.34 -4.66
CA LYS A 2 8.94 -9.89 -4.53
C LYS A 2 7.56 -9.53 -5.04
N ILE A 3 6.84 -8.67 -4.32
CA ILE A 3 5.54 -8.17 -4.74
C ILE A 3 5.58 -6.65 -4.86
N ALA A 4 5.08 -6.12 -5.96
CA ALA A 4 4.79 -4.70 -6.13
C ALA A 4 3.28 -4.47 -5.98
N MET A 5 2.91 -3.43 -5.23
CA MET A 5 1.51 -3.04 -5.01
C MET A 5 1.29 -1.58 -5.37
N ASP A 6 0.19 -1.29 -6.04
CA ASP A 6 -0.37 0.05 -6.19
C ASP A 6 -1.70 0.13 -5.43
N ILE A 7 -1.68 0.84 -4.30
CA ILE A 7 -2.86 1.09 -3.48
C ILE A 7 -3.57 2.33 -4.03
N GLY A 8 -4.48 2.11 -4.98
CA GLY A 8 -5.31 3.17 -5.55
C GLY A 8 -6.64 3.34 -4.82
N GLY A 9 -7.25 4.51 -4.97
CA GLY A 9 -8.52 4.81 -4.30
C GLY A 9 -9.68 3.89 -4.70
N ALA A 10 -9.69 3.44 -5.97
CA ALA A 10 -10.72 2.56 -6.53
C ALA A 10 -10.28 1.12 -6.71
N ASN A 11 -8.99 0.90 -6.94
CA ASN A 11 -8.45 -0.40 -7.30
C ASN A 11 -7.11 -0.59 -6.60
N ILE A 12 -6.88 -1.81 -6.14
CA ILE A 12 -5.59 -2.27 -5.66
C ILE A 12 -5.01 -3.19 -6.71
N LYS A 13 -3.76 -2.93 -7.12
CA LYS A 13 -3.07 -3.70 -8.15
C LYS A 13 -1.87 -4.39 -7.53
N ILE A 14 -1.60 -5.62 -7.97
CA ILE A 14 -0.54 -6.48 -7.45
C ILE A 14 0.21 -7.07 -8.63
N PHE A 15 1.55 -7.07 -8.54
CA PHE A 15 2.43 -7.76 -9.47
C PHE A 15 3.49 -8.55 -8.69
N ASN A 16 3.56 -9.85 -8.92
CA ASN A 16 4.48 -10.76 -8.21
C ASN A 16 5.78 -11.07 -9.00
N GLY A 17 6.01 -10.38 -10.11
CA GLY A 17 7.13 -10.63 -11.03
C GLY A 17 6.74 -11.42 -12.28
N THR A 18 5.61 -12.12 -12.27
CA THR A 18 5.13 -12.93 -13.41
C THR A 18 3.68 -12.62 -13.77
N GLU A 19 2.82 -12.39 -12.78
CA GLU A 19 1.39 -12.18 -12.94
C GLU A 19 0.97 -10.81 -12.38
N TYR A 20 0.08 -10.15 -13.12
CA TYR A 20 -0.60 -8.93 -12.71
C TYR A 20 -2.05 -9.25 -12.31
N LYS A 21 -2.47 -8.77 -11.14
CA LYS A 21 -3.84 -8.86 -10.66
C LYS A 21 -4.35 -7.48 -10.25
N GLN A 22 -5.64 -7.24 -10.52
CA GLN A 22 -6.32 -6.01 -10.12
C GLN A 22 -7.61 -6.36 -9.37
N TYR A 23 -7.80 -5.70 -8.24
CA TYR A 23 -8.97 -5.88 -7.40
C TYR A 23 -9.70 -4.55 -7.27
N TYR A 24 -11.00 -4.57 -7.58
CA TYR A 24 -11.85 -3.42 -7.33
C TYR A 24 -12.12 -3.27 -5.84
N PHE A 25 -11.64 -2.17 -5.25
CA PHE A 25 -11.81 -1.85 -3.85
C PHE A 25 -11.98 -0.32 -3.70
N PRO A 26 -13.23 0.19 -3.69
CA PRO A 26 -13.49 1.62 -3.53
C PRO A 26 -13.23 2.04 -2.08
N LEU A 27 -11.99 2.42 -1.76
CA LEU A 27 -11.53 2.74 -0.41
C LEU A 27 -12.39 3.83 0.23
N TRP A 28 -12.79 4.84 -0.53
CA TRP A 28 -13.63 5.95 -0.04
C TRP A 28 -15.00 5.48 0.49
N LYS A 29 -15.52 4.34 0.02
CA LYS A 29 -16.77 3.73 0.52
C LYS A 29 -16.54 2.62 1.55
N LYS A 30 -15.38 1.98 1.50
CA LYS A 30 -15.10 0.72 2.22
C LYS A 30 -13.88 0.82 3.14
N LYS A 31 -13.51 2.02 3.61
CA LYS A 31 -12.35 2.27 4.50
C LYS A 31 -12.27 1.26 5.66
N ASN A 32 -13.38 1.00 6.35
CA ASN A 32 -13.47 0.05 7.47
C ASN A 32 -13.31 -1.44 7.07
N LYS A 33 -13.29 -1.76 5.78
CA LYS A 33 -13.09 -3.13 5.25
C LYS A 33 -11.71 -3.34 4.65
N PHE A 34 -10.84 -2.33 4.67
CA PHE A 34 -9.53 -2.40 4.03
C PHE A 34 -8.65 -3.50 4.64
N MET A 35 -8.55 -3.57 5.97
CA MET A 35 -7.82 -4.64 6.66
C MET A 35 -8.32 -6.04 6.30
N SER A 36 -9.63 -6.27 6.37
CA SER A 36 -10.22 -7.57 6.01
C SER A 36 -9.99 -7.92 4.54
N PHE A 37 -9.94 -6.93 3.66
CA PHE A 37 -9.66 -7.14 2.25
C PHE A 37 -8.20 -7.56 2.03
N LEU A 38 -7.23 -6.88 2.65
CA LEU A 38 -5.82 -7.26 2.60
C LEU A 38 -5.59 -8.68 3.17
N TRP A 39 -6.28 -9.03 4.25
CA TRP A 39 -6.23 -10.37 4.82
C TRP A 39 -6.77 -11.46 3.86
N GLN A 40 -7.84 -11.16 3.12
CA GLN A 40 -8.31 -12.10 2.09
C GLN A 40 -7.27 -12.32 0.98
N LEU A 41 -6.51 -11.30 0.62
CA LEU A 41 -5.43 -11.43 -0.37
C LEU A 41 -4.24 -12.24 0.16
N THR A 42 -3.93 -12.17 1.46
CA THR A 42 -2.93 -13.08 2.06
C THR A 42 -3.39 -14.52 2.04
N GLU A 43 -4.66 -14.80 2.37
CA GLU A 43 -5.22 -16.17 2.33
C GLU A 43 -5.23 -16.75 0.91
N GLN A 44 -5.42 -15.89 -0.11
CA GLN A 44 -5.32 -16.28 -1.53
C GLN A 44 -3.87 -16.43 -2.02
N SER A 45 -2.88 -16.26 -1.14
CA SER A 45 -1.44 -16.27 -1.45
C SER A 45 -0.99 -15.16 -2.42
N ASP A 46 -1.84 -14.16 -2.67
CA ASP A 46 -1.53 -13.03 -3.55
C ASP A 46 -0.57 -12.02 -2.91
N LEU A 47 -0.38 -12.11 -1.59
CA LEU A 47 0.49 -11.27 -0.79
C LEU A 47 1.56 -12.07 -0.02
N ASN A 48 2.00 -13.22 -0.54
CA ASN A 48 3.06 -14.00 0.11
C ASN A 48 4.44 -13.67 -0.49
N ALA A 49 5.20 -12.74 0.08
CA ALA A 49 6.55 -12.41 -0.39
C ALA A 49 7.52 -11.99 0.73
N ASP A 50 8.82 -12.05 0.42
CA ASP A 50 9.88 -11.63 1.34
C ASP A 50 10.10 -10.11 1.31
N MET A 51 9.63 -9.44 0.26
CA MET A 51 9.82 -8.02 0.03
C MET A 51 8.64 -7.43 -0.73
N TYR A 52 8.23 -6.23 -0.33
CA TYR A 52 7.13 -5.49 -0.92
C TYR A 52 7.59 -4.10 -1.35
N ALA A 53 7.25 -3.73 -2.58
CA ALA A 53 7.39 -2.37 -3.08
C ALA A 53 6.00 -1.76 -3.25
N ILE A 54 5.71 -0.68 -2.54
CA ILE A 54 4.40 -0.08 -2.43
C ILE A 54 4.44 1.29 -3.08
N THR A 55 3.47 1.56 -3.95
CA THR A 55 3.07 2.92 -4.29
C THR A 55 1.61 3.10 -3.89
N MET A 56 1.17 4.35 -3.76
CA MET A 56 -0.19 4.66 -3.40
C MET A 56 -0.65 5.94 -4.10
N THR A 57 -1.95 5.98 -4.38
CA THR A 57 -2.70 7.20 -4.70
C THR A 57 -3.95 7.31 -3.82
N ALA A 58 -4.24 6.26 -3.04
CA ALA A 58 -5.41 6.20 -2.18
C ALA A 58 -5.31 7.07 -0.93
N GLU A 59 -4.11 7.53 -0.56
CA GLU A 59 -3.86 8.41 0.57
C GLU A 59 -4.56 9.77 0.43
N LEU A 60 -4.96 10.14 -0.79
CA LEU A 60 -5.74 11.36 -1.10
C LEU A 60 -7.25 11.10 -1.22
N CYS A 61 -7.73 9.89 -0.91
CA CYS A 61 -9.18 9.62 -0.94
C CYS A 61 -9.96 10.49 0.05
N ASP A 62 -11.16 10.92 -0.35
CA ASP A 62 -12.07 11.74 0.45
C ASP A 62 -12.46 11.14 1.81
N CYS A 63 -12.16 9.86 2.06
CA CYS A 63 -12.36 9.22 3.36
C CYS A 63 -11.26 9.53 4.39
N PHE A 64 -10.25 10.33 4.01
CA PHE A 64 -9.19 10.82 4.89
C PHE A 64 -9.28 12.34 5.01
N LYS A 65 -9.01 12.86 6.20
CA LYS A 65 -8.96 14.29 6.49
C LYS A 65 -7.83 14.99 5.74
N ASP A 66 -6.69 14.32 5.64
CA ASP A 66 -5.49 14.80 4.96
C ASP A 66 -4.60 13.64 4.51
N ARG A 67 -3.58 13.96 3.71
CA ARG A 67 -2.58 12.99 3.22
C ARG A 67 -1.93 12.21 4.36
N ARG A 68 -1.60 12.86 5.48
CA ARG A 68 -0.93 12.21 6.61
C ARG A 68 -1.81 11.10 7.18
N GLU A 69 -3.11 11.35 7.36
CA GLU A 69 -4.04 10.32 7.80
C GLU A 69 -4.09 9.16 6.80
N GLY A 70 -4.21 9.45 5.50
CA GLY A 70 -4.28 8.42 4.45
C GLY A 70 -3.04 7.52 4.40
N VAL A 71 -1.85 8.12 4.38
CA VAL A 71 -0.58 7.38 4.39
C VAL A 71 -0.46 6.54 5.66
N THR A 72 -0.70 7.14 6.82
CA THR A 72 -0.60 6.45 8.11
C THR A 72 -1.56 5.26 8.18
N PHE A 73 -2.79 5.44 7.71
CA PHE A 73 -3.80 4.37 7.67
C PHE A 73 -3.36 3.20 6.79
N ILE A 74 -2.91 3.49 5.57
CA ILE A 74 -2.50 2.45 4.60
C ILE A 74 -1.25 1.72 5.10
N LEU A 75 -0.23 2.45 5.55
CA LEU A 75 1.04 1.84 5.97
C LEU A 75 0.89 1.02 7.25
N ASN A 76 0.09 1.46 8.23
CA ASN A 76 -0.20 0.64 9.40
C ASN A 76 -0.91 -0.67 9.03
N ALA A 77 -1.88 -0.60 8.12
CA ALA A 77 -2.58 -1.79 7.64
C ALA A 77 -1.64 -2.78 6.94
N LEU A 78 -0.74 -2.30 6.08
CA LEU A 78 0.26 -3.13 5.42
C LEU A 78 1.30 -3.69 6.41
N LYS A 79 1.73 -2.90 7.40
CA LYS A 79 2.64 -3.35 8.47
C LYS A 79 2.07 -4.54 9.23
N GLU A 80 0.79 -4.47 9.56
CA GLU A 80 0.09 -5.49 10.31
C GLU A 80 -0.12 -6.77 9.49
N ILE A 81 -0.46 -6.65 8.20
CA ILE A 81 -0.81 -7.82 7.35
C ILE A 81 0.41 -8.52 6.76
N LEU A 82 1.41 -7.77 6.30
CA LEU A 82 2.50 -8.35 5.48
C LEU A 82 3.57 -9.04 6.33
N HIS A 83 3.56 -8.85 7.65
CA HIS A 83 4.48 -9.46 8.64
C HIS A 83 5.94 -9.53 8.17
N SER A 84 6.40 -8.53 7.41
CA SER A 84 7.72 -8.48 6.79
C SER A 84 8.44 -7.19 7.16
N ASN A 85 9.74 -7.29 7.42
CA ASN A 85 10.61 -6.15 7.69
C ASN A 85 11.09 -5.45 6.41
N ARG A 86 10.66 -5.91 5.22
CA ARG A 86 11.14 -5.41 3.92
C ARG A 86 9.98 -4.83 3.11
N ILE A 87 9.32 -3.83 3.69
CA ILE A 87 8.29 -3.03 3.03
C ILE A 87 8.91 -1.70 2.64
N PHE A 88 8.89 -1.40 1.35
CA PHE A 88 9.43 -0.18 0.78
C PHE A 88 8.33 0.64 0.12
N VAL A 89 8.35 1.94 0.30
CA VAL A 89 7.35 2.88 -0.24
C VAL A 89 8.02 3.80 -1.24
N LEU A 90 7.42 3.94 -2.42
CA LEU A 90 7.91 4.85 -3.46
C LEU A 90 7.79 6.31 -2.99
N SER A 91 8.89 7.06 -3.09
CA SER A 91 8.89 8.50 -2.84
C SER A 91 8.31 9.27 -4.03
N ASN A 92 7.80 10.47 -3.76
CA ASN A 92 7.34 11.41 -4.78
C ASN A 92 8.44 12.38 -5.25
N ASP A 93 9.70 12.14 -4.85
CA ASP A 93 10.83 12.94 -5.32
C ASP A 93 11.32 12.49 -6.71
N THR A 94 12.06 13.37 -7.39
CA THR A 94 12.51 13.15 -8.78
C THR A 94 13.45 11.96 -8.98
N ASN A 95 14.00 11.39 -7.90
CA ASN A 95 14.88 10.23 -7.96
C ASN A 95 14.14 8.91 -7.68
N PHE A 96 12.83 8.94 -7.44
CA PHE A 96 11.98 7.76 -7.24
C PHE A 96 12.56 6.76 -6.24
N LYS A 97 13.00 7.28 -5.09
CA LYS A 97 13.62 6.47 -4.05
C LYS A 97 12.60 5.53 -3.41
N LEU A 98 13.09 4.39 -2.93
CA LEU A 98 12.35 3.49 -2.07
C LEU A 98 12.68 3.82 -0.62
N LEU A 99 11.70 4.40 0.09
CA LEU A 99 11.78 4.66 1.52
C LEU A 99 11.45 3.37 2.27
N ASP A 100 12.12 3.11 3.39
CA ASP A 100 11.60 2.10 4.31
C ASP A 100 10.30 2.57 4.97
N LEU A 101 9.62 1.65 5.65
CA LEU A 101 8.32 1.91 6.25
C LEU A 101 8.37 3.00 7.33
N ASP A 102 9.45 3.07 8.12
CA ASP A 102 9.57 4.02 9.22
C ASP A 102 9.81 5.44 8.69
N ASP A 103 10.65 5.59 7.66
CA ASP A 103 10.86 6.85 6.95
C ASP A 103 9.58 7.32 6.24
N ALA A 104 8.86 6.41 5.57
CA ALA A 104 7.59 6.71 4.92
C ALA A 104 6.53 7.22 5.91
N MET A 105 6.48 6.63 7.12
CA MET A 105 5.60 7.07 8.21
C MET A 105 6.02 8.43 8.80
N LYS A 106 7.33 8.68 8.89
CA LYS A 106 7.89 9.95 9.40
C LYS A 106 7.66 11.10 8.43
N PHE A 107 7.75 10.83 7.12
CA PHE A 107 7.63 11.82 6.05
C PHE A 107 6.45 11.50 5.10
N PRO A 108 5.20 11.58 5.57
CA PRO A 108 4.03 11.16 4.78
C PRO A 108 3.73 12.06 3.58
N TYR A 109 4.35 13.23 3.48
CA TYR A 109 4.26 14.10 2.29
C TYR A 109 5.32 13.79 1.24
N SER A 110 6.26 12.89 1.56
CA SER A 110 7.34 12.45 0.66
C SER A 110 7.05 11.10 -0.01
N VAL A 111 5.92 10.45 0.31
CA VAL A 111 5.48 9.22 -0.35
C VAL A 111 4.53 9.55 -1.51
N ALA A 112 4.45 8.60 -2.44
CA ALA A 112 3.69 8.69 -3.69
C ALA A 112 2.34 9.41 -3.54
N SER A 113 2.23 10.56 -4.21
CA SER A 113 1.43 10.77 -5.43
C SER A 113 2.39 11.30 -6.50
#